data_AF-A0A832K2Y6-F1
#
_entry.id   AF-A0A832K2Y6-F1
#
_cell.length_a   1.000
_cell.length_b   1.000
_cell.length_c   1.000
_cell.angle_alpha   90.00
_cell.angle_beta   90.00
_cell.angle_gamma   90.00
#
_symmetry.space_group_name_H-M   'P 1'
#
loop_
_entity.id
_entity.type
_entity.pdbx_description
1 polymer ?
#
loop_
_entity_poly.entity_id
_entity_poly.type
_entity_poly.pdbx_seq_one_letter_code
_entity_poly.pdbx_strand_id
1 'polypeptide(L)'
;MFAHSKFHCLLLSLLLIAPTAPGAASGAGSAEPADLWRREHRLIDLHQHVGCTTQHLARAVRIMDAVGLGLVVNLSGGFVTPARDGGPSEFERNKTLADTLHPGRFLHYMSLDYSGWDDPGFSERAVEQIETGHRLGAAGLKEYKRLGLYLRDKAGNLIRPDDPKLDPVWKRCGDLGLPVSIHVADPKAFWLPYNERNERWKELKDHKSWWFGDTNKFPPWKDLLESLNRVIERHPKTTFVCVHFANNAEELEWVDAALDRHPNMMADLAARIPEIGRHDPRRVRRLFLKHQDRILFGTDFQVYNRLILGSSGNEPPPTDADAELFFAKHWRWLETRDRDWAHMTPIQGDWTISSIGLPPEVLRKIYFDNARKLLVRSLPPPTLRARRISQDLPLGQPVRNSLWELAEPVRIEQRATDGEVNPALGTSVRALWSERYLYLAFE
;
A
#
# COMPACT_ATOMS: atom_id res chain seq x y z
N MET A 1 -28.91 37.31 -78.22
CA MET A 1 -29.69 36.07 -78.00
C MET A 1 -28.85 34.91 -78.52
N PHE A 2 -28.02 34.26 -77.70
CA PHE A 2 -27.41 32.97 -78.06
C PHE A 2 -27.10 32.18 -76.80
N ALA A 3 -27.89 31.13 -76.60
CA ALA A 3 -27.57 30.00 -75.74
C ALA A 3 -28.00 28.75 -76.50
N HIS A 4 -27.09 27.79 -76.63
CA HIS A 4 -27.40 26.42 -77.04
C HIS A 4 -26.68 25.44 -76.12
N SER A 5 -27.47 24.46 -75.69
CA SER A 5 -27.17 23.41 -74.73
C SER A 5 -26.88 22.10 -75.47
N LYS A 6 -26.07 21.21 -74.88
CA LYS A 6 -26.04 19.77 -75.19
C LYS A 6 -25.88 18.94 -73.91
N PHE A 7 -26.67 17.88 -73.86
CA PHE A 7 -26.73 16.76 -72.90
C PHE A 7 -25.41 15.99 -72.74
N HIS A 8 -25.22 15.30 -71.60
CA HIS A 8 -24.52 14.00 -71.45
C HIS A 8 -25.00 13.21 -70.20
N CYS A 9 -24.87 11.88 -70.28
CA CYS A 9 -25.41 10.80 -69.43
C CYS A 9 -24.89 10.73 -67.97
N LEU A 10 -25.70 10.10 -67.10
CA LEU A 10 -25.40 9.71 -65.71
C LEU A 10 -25.01 8.22 -65.63
N LEU A 11 -23.96 7.88 -64.87
CA LEU A 11 -23.55 6.52 -64.52
C LEU A 11 -23.56 6.39 -62.99
N LEU A 12 -24.31 5.42 -62.45
CA LEU A 12 -24.31 5.02 -61.03
C LEU A 12 -23.52 3.73 -60.89
N SER A 13 -22.50 3.74 -60.02
CA SER A 13 -21.72 2.55 -59.66
C SER A 13 -21.84 2.31 -58.15
N LEU A 14 -22.45 1.20 -57.74
CA LEU A 14 -22.41 0.67 -56.38
C LEU A 14 -21.06 -0.03 -56.14
N LEU A 15 -20.37 0.32 -55.05
CA LEU A 15 -19.26 -0.45 -54.50
C LEU A 15 -19.58 -0.86 -53.05
N LEU A 16 -19.65 -2.17 -52.84
CA LEU A 16 -19.75 -2.84 -51.55
C LEU A 16 -18.47 -2.60 -50.73
N ILE A 17 -18.62 -2.09 -49.50
CA ILE A 17 -17.54 -2.01 -48.51
C ILE A 17 -17.63 -3.25 -47.62
N ALA A 18 -16.61 -4.11 -47.70
CA ALA A 18 -16.42 -5.23 -46.78
C ALA A 18 -15.87 -4.73 -45.43
N PRO A 19 -16.23 -5.33 -44.28
CA PRO A 19 -15.71 -4.91 -42.99
C PRO A 19 -14.26 -5.40 -42.82
N THR A 20 -13.34 -4.46 -42.67
CA THR A 20 -11.96 -4.74 -42.26
C THR A 20 -11.94 -5.21 -40.81
N ALA A 21 -11.48 -6.44 -40.58
CA ALA A 21 -11.17 -6.95 -39.25
C ALA A 21 -10.12 -6.04 -38.58
N PRO A 22 -10.23 -5.75 -37.26
CA PRO A 22 -9.20 -5.01 -36.57
C PRO A 22 -7.95 -5.90 -36.47
N GLY A 23 -6.90 -5.47 -37.17
CA GLY A 23 -5.57 -6.05 -37.07
C GLY A 23 -5.07 -6.01 -35.64
N ALA A 24 -4.42 -7.10 -35.23
CA ALA A 24 -3.72 -7.22 -33.96
C ALA A 24 -2.66 -6.11 -33.83
N ALA A 25 -2.96 -5.11 -33.00
CA ALA A 25 -1.97 -4.14 -32.55
C ALA A 25 -1.11 -4.81 -31.47
N SER A 26 0.15 -5.02 -31.83
CA SER A 26 1.23 -5.48 -30.96
C SER A 26 1.55 -4.45 -29.86
N GLY A 27 1.38 -4.86 -28.60
CA GLY A 27 2.48 -4.82 -27.62
C GLY A 27 3.03 -3.50 -27.07
N ALA A 28 2.41 -2.33 -27.27
CA ALA A 28 2.84 -1.09 -26.62
C ALA A 28 1.63 -0.29 -26.13
N GLY A 29 1.35 -0.34 -24.82
CA GLY A 29 0.20 0.40 -24.26
C GLY A 29 -0.04 0.28 -22.75
N SER A 30 0.78 -0.47 -21.99
CA SER A 30 0.60 -0.60 -20.54
C SER A 30 1.53 0.30 -19.70
N ALA A 31 2.62 0.85 -20.27
CA ALA A 31 3.59 1.66 -19.54
C ALA A 31 3.17 3.14 -19.36
N GLU A 32 2.45 3.70 -20.33
CA GLU A 32 2.11 5.14 -20.39
C GLU A 32 1.42 5.70 -19.12
N PRO A 33 0.43 5.02 -18.49
CA PRO A 33 -0.24 5.57 -17.31
C PRO A 33 0.56 5.43 -16.02
N ALA A 34 1.24 4.29 -15.81
CA ALA A 34 1.95 4.01 -14.56
C ALA A 34 3.22 4.86 -14.42
N ASP A 35 3.93 5.10 -15.52
CA ASP A 35 5.08 6.00 -15.54
C ASP A 35 4.69 7.44 -15.21
N LEU A 36 3.52 7.90 -15.68
CA LEU A 36 3.00 9.21 -15.31
C LEU A 36 2.76 9.30 -13.80
N TRP A 37 2.13 8.28 -13.19
CA TRP A 37 1.87 8.30 -11.74
C TRP A 37 3.15 8.30 -10.91
N ARG A 38 4.21 7.61 -11.38
CA ARG A 38 5.52 7.64 -10.75
C ARG A 38 6.15 9.03 -10.84
N ARG A 39 6.12 9.66 -12.02
CA ARG A 39 6.63 11.04 -12.21
C ARG A 39 5.87 12.07 -11.38
N GLU A 40 4.59 11.85 -11.14
CA GLU A 40 3.73 12.69 -10.31
C GLU A 40 3.79 12.33 -8.81
N HIS A 41 4.64 11.36 -8.41
CA HIS A 41 4.76 10.87 -7.04
C HIS A 41 3.41 10.50 -6.41
N ARG A 42 2.61 9.71 -7.13
CA ARG A 42 1.24 9.39 -6.69
C ARG A 42 1.12 8.09 -5.93
N LEU A 43 2.12 7.23 -6.03
CA LEU A 43 2.08 5.87 -5.49
C LEU A 43 2.16 5.93 -3.97
N ILE A 44 1.45 5.00 -3.33
CA ILE A 44 1.42 4.84 -1.88
C ILE A 44 1.94 3.44 -1.56
N ASP A 45 2.98 3.38 -0.74
CA ASP A 45 3.43 2.13 -0.14
C ASP A 45 2.84 2.03 1.27
N LEU A 46 1.90 1.10 1.45
CA LEU A 46 1.18 0.91 2.71
C LEU A 46 2.00 0.17 3.78
N HIS A 47 3.20 -0.31 3.45
CA HIS A 47 3.96 -1.17 4.34
C HIS A 47 5.45 -0.91 4.19
N GLN A 48 5.95 0.06 4.95
CA GLN A 48 7.38 0.20 5.21
C GLN A 48 7.68 0.29 6.69
N HIS A 49 8.95 0.09 7.01
CA HIS A 49 9.50 0.21 8.34
C HIS A 49 10.67 1.18 8.32
N VAL A 50 10.42 2.44 8.68
CA VAL A 50 11.44 3.51 8.65
C VAL A 50 11.78 3.91 10.07
N GLY A 51 13.06 3.83 10.41
CA GLY A 51 13.56 4.37 11.68
C GLY A 51 13.33 5.89 11.71
N CYS A 52 12.78 6.39 12.80
CA CYS A 52 12.48 7.82 12.93
C CYS A 52 13.69 8.61 13.44
N THR A 53 14.71 8.72 12.59
CA THR A 53 15.82 9.67 12.75
C THR A 53 15.89 10.60 11.55
N THR A 54 16.51 11.77 11.71
CA THR A 54 16.71 12.72 10.60
C THR A 54 17.37 12.05 9.39
N GLN A 55 18.37 11.20 9.63
CA GLN A 55 19.12 10.52 8.56
C GLN A 55 18.30 9.44 7.86
N HIS A 56 17.57 8.62 8.62
CA HIS A 56 16.74 7.55 8.07
C HIS A 56 15.56 8.11 7.28
N LEU A 57 14.86 9.12 7.81
CA LEU A 57 13.74 9.78 7.12
C LEU A 57 14.20 10.45 5.83
N ALA A 58 15.31 11.21 5.86
CA ALA A 58 15.85 11.85 4.68
C ALA A 58 16.30 10.83 3.61
N ARG A 59 16.86 9.69 4.03
CA ARG A 59 17.22 8.60 3.11
C ARG A 59 15.99 7.95 2.49
N ALA A 60 14.97 7.66 3.29
CA ALA A 60 13.71 7.11 2.81
C ALA A 60 13.08 8.03 1.76
N VAL A 61 13.00 9.35 2.02
CA VAL A 61 12.45 10.32 1.06
C VAL A 61 13.23 10.37 -0.26
N ARG A 62 14.57 10.34 -0.22
CA ARG A 62 15.36 10.29 -1.47
C ARG A 62 15.03 9.07 -2.32
N ILE A 63 14.91 7.90 -1.69
CA ILE A 63 14.55 6.65 -2.39
C ILE A 63 13.11 6.73 -2.90
N MET A 64 12.17 7.20 -2.07
CA MET A 64 10.78 7.44 -2.45
C MET A 64 10.68 8.32 -3.69
N ASP A 65 11.43 9.43 -3.74
CA ASP A 65 11.45 10.36 -4.86
C ASP A 65 11.99 9.68 -6.14
N ALA A 66 13.06 8.87 -6.02
CA ALA A 66 13.65 8.14 -7.13
C ALA A 66 12.71 7.09 -7.74
N VAL A 67 11.83 6.48 -6.92
CA VAL A 67 10.94 5.40 -7.35
C VAL A 67 9.49 5.83 -7.57
N GLY A 68 9.18 7.11 -7.37
CA GLY A 68 7.85 7.69 -7.62
C GLY A 68 6.84 7.48 -6.49
N LEU A 69 7.28 7.23 -5.26
CA LEU A 69 6.43 7.16 -4.07
C LEU A 69 6.17 8.55 -3.51
N GLY A 70 4.89 8.94 -3.44
CA GLY A 70 4.48 10.20 -2.81
C GLY A 70 4.36 10.09 -1.31
N LEU A 71 3.83 8.96 -0.84
CA LEU A 71 3.48 8.74 0.55
C LEU A 71 3.80 7.31 0.95
N VAL A 72 4.30 7.15 2.17
CA VAL A 72 4.54 5.86 2.80
C VAL A 72 3.75 5.77 4.10
N VAL A 73 3.17 4.61 4.38
CA VAL A 73 2.72 4.26 5.73
C VAL A 73 3.87 3.58 6.46
N ASN A 74 4.41 4.27 7.46
CA ASN A 74 5.42 3.72 8.35
C ASN A 74 4.73 2.92 9.46
N LEU A 75 4.90 1.60 9.43
CA LEU A 75 4.34 0.68 10.43
C LEU A 75 5.19 0.61 11.72
N SER A 76 6.33 1.31 11.76
CA SER A 76 7.19 1.50 12.94
C SER A 76 6.91 2.81 13.69
N GLY A 77 5.64 3.23 13.82
CA GLY A 77 5.32 4.50 14.49
C GLY A 77 5.64 4.50 15.98
N GLY A 78 5.55 3.35 16.66
CA GLY A 78 5.86 3.20 18.08
C GLY A 78 4.64 3.20 19.00
N PHE A 79 4.89 3.16 20.30
CA PHE A 79 3.85 3.13 21.34
C PHE A 79 3.42 4.55 21.76
N VAL A 80 2.15 4.67 22.16
CA VAL A 80 1.59 5.91 22.75
C VAL A 80 1.72 5.95 24.27
N THR A 81 2.22 4.88 24.90
CA THR A 81 2.52 4.85 26.32
C THR A 81 3.50 5.99 26.65
N PRO A 82 3.22 6.81 27.68
CA PRO A 82 4.10 7.92 28.06
C PRO A 82 5.53 7.45 28.33
N ALA A 83 6.50 8.30 28.00
CA ALA A 83 7.90 8.01 28.32
C ALA A 83 8.11 7.99 29.85
N ARG A 84 9.08 7.19 30.31
CA ARG A 84 9.36 7.01 31.75
C ARG A 84 9.79 8.30 32.45
N ASP A 85 10.35 9.25 31.71
CA ASP A 85 10.79 10.56 32.16
C ASP A 85 9.67 11.62 32.12
N GLY A 86 8.43 11.23 31.80
CA GLY A 86 7.30 12.13 31.64
C GLY A 86 7.29 12.91 30.32
N GLY A 87 8.23 12.61 29.41
CA GLY A 87 8.27 13.19 28.07
C GLY A 87 7.20 12.61 27.13
N PRO A 88 7.11 13.15 25.89
CA PRO A 88 6.21 12.63 24.86
C PRO A 88 6.48 11.15 24.60
N SER A 89 5.44 10.40 24.26
CA SER A 89 5.53 8.99 23.88
C SER A 89 6.42 8.77 22.65
N GLU A 90 6.82 7.52 22.42
CA GLU A 90 7.59 7.17 21.22
C GLU A 90 6.86 7.58 19.93
N PHE A 91 5.56 7.29 19.86
CA PHE A 91 4.72 7.65 18.73
C PHE A 91 4.70 9.16 18.47
N GLU A 92 4.50 9.97 19.52
CA GLU A 92 4.48 11.44 19.40
C GLU A 92 5.80 11.99 18.87
N ARG A 93 6.93 11.51 19.41
CA ARG A 93 8.26 11.95 18.96
C ARG A 93 8.50 11.61 17.50
N ASN A 94 8.22 10.36 17.13
CA ASN A 94 8.45 9.85 15.79
C ASN A 94 7.61 10.60 14.74
N LYS A 95 6.31 10.74 15.02
CA LYS A 95 5.38 11.46 14.15
C LYS A 95 5.74 12.94 14.03
N THR A 96 6.01 13.62 15.16
CA THR A 96 6.39 15.04 15.15
C THR A 96 7.63 15.28 14.31
N LEU A 97 8.64 14.42 14.45
CA LEU A 97 9.89 14.54 13.69
C LEU A 97 9.64 14.38 12.18
N ALA A 98 8.88 13.36 11.78
CA ALA A 98 8.57 13.13 10.38
C ALA A 98 7.71 14.24 9.77
N ASP A 99 6.68 14.70 10.47
CA ASP A 99 5.81 15.79 10.02
C ASP A 99 6.57 17.13 9.90
N THR A 100 7.55 17.35 10.78
CA THR A 100 8.39 18.56 10.74
C THR A 100 9.36 18.54 9.56
N LEU A 101 10.04 17.40 9.34
CA LEU A 101 11.09 17.31 8.32
C LEU A 101 10.53 17.08 6.91
N HIS A 102 9.46 16.30 6.80
CA HIS A 102 8.92 15.82 5.52
C HIS A 102 7.37 15.79 5.55
N PRO A 103 6.72 16.95 5.70
CA PRO A 103 5.27 17.03 5.85
C PRO A 103 4.55 16.34 4.69
N GLY A 104 3.59 15.46 5.04
CA GLY A 104 2.76 14.74 4.07
C GLY A 104 3.43 13.55 3.37
N ARG A 105 4.70 13.23 3.67
CA ARG A 105 5.40 12.07 3.08
C ARG A 105 5.21 10.77 3.87
N PHE A 106 4.86 10.87 5.15
CA PHE A 106 4.70 9.73 6.04
C PHE A 106 3.37 9.78 6.79
N LEU A 107 2.66 8.66 6.78
CA LEU A 107 1.64 8.35 7.79
C LEU A 107 2.18 7.31 8.75
N HIS A 108 1.79 7.39 10.02
CA HIS A 108 2.30 6.49 11.06
C HIS A 108 1.18 5.64 11.64
N TYR A 109 1.43 4.34 11.73
CA TYR A 109 0.59 3.45 12.52
C TYR A 109 1.16 3.35 13.93
N MET A 110 0.27 3.39 14.92
CA MET A 110 0.65 3.14 16.31
C MET A 110 0.81 1.63 16.56
N SER A 111 1.48 1.28 17.64
CA SER A 111 1.56 -0.10 18.17
C SER A 111 0.88 -0.20 19.52
N LEU A 112 0.34 -1.38 19.83
CA LEU A 112 -0.27 -1.66 21.13
C LEU A 112 0.79 -2.09 22.15
N ASP A 113 0.80 -1.47 23.32
CA ASP A 113 1.60 -1.91 24.47
C ASP A 113 0.81 -2.95 25.26
N TYR A 114 1.38 -4.15 25.38
CA TYR A 114 0.79 -5.30 26.08
C TYR A 114 1.16 -5.35 27.58
N SER A 115 1.91 -4.37 28.07
CA SER A 115 2.31 -4.30 29.48
C SER A 115 1.10 -4.33 30.41
N GLY A 116 1.15 -5.19 31.42
CA GLY A 116 0.04 -5.39 32.35
C GLY A 116 -1.13 -6.22 31.80
N TRP A 117 -0.89 -7.09 30.81
CA TRP A 117 -1.88 -8.02 30.23
C TRP A 117 -2.77 -8.75 31.26
N ASP A 118 -2.16 -9.21 32.36
CA ASP A 118 -2.85 -9.97 33.40
C ASP A 118 -3.65 -9.10 34.38
N ASP A 119 -3.54 -7.78 34.30
CA ASP A 119 -4.28 -6.90 35.18
C ASP A 119 -5.76 -6.85 34.75
N PRO A 120 -6.71 -6.81 35.69
CA PRO A 120 -8.15 -6.79 35.36
C PRO A 120 -8.58 -5.66 34.43
N GLY A 121 -7.85 -4.53 34.44
CA GLY A 121 -8.14 -3.35 33.62
C GLY A 121 -7.32 -3.25 32.32
N PHE A 122 -6.70 -4.34 31.85
CA PHE A 122 -5.88 -4.31 30.64
C PHE A 122 -6.66 -3.82 29.42
N SER A 123 -7.84 -4.40 29.18
CA SER A 123 -8.64 -4.13 27.99
C SER A 123 -9.05 -2.66 27.89
N GLU A 124 -9.44 -2.05 29.01
CA GLU A 124 -9.79 -0.62 29.09
C GLU A 124 -8.58 0.27 28.77
N ARG A 125 -7.41 -0.04 29.35
CA ARG A 125 -6.17 0.70 29.04
C ARG A 125 -5.73 0.52 27.59
N ALA A 126 -5.91 -0.67 27.04
CA ALA A 126 -5.61 -0.95 25.64
C ALA A 126 -6.51 -0.12 24.71
N VAL A 127 -7.79 0.06 25.05
CA VAL A 127 -8.71 0.97 24.35
C VAL A 127 -8.26 2.43 24.46
N GLU A 128 -7.85 2.89 25.65
CA GLU A 128 -7.34 4.25 25.86
C GLU A 128 -6.09 4.55 25.03
N GLN A 129 -5.22 3.54 24.81
CA GLN A 129 -4.10 3.67 23.88
C GLN A 129 -4.60 3.96 22.45
N ILE A 130 -5.62 3.25 21.96
CA ILE A 130 -6.18 3.48 20.61
C ILE A 130 -6.75 4.89 20.49
N GLU A 131 -7.48 5.36 21.50
CA GLU A 131 -8.05 6.72 21.52
C GLU A 131 -6.96 7.79 21.55
N THR A 132 -5.90 7.55 22.32
CA THR A 132 -4.75 8.44 22.39
C THR A 132 -4.02 8.48 21.05
N GLY A 133 -3.74 7.35 20.42
CA GLY A 133 -3.14 7.31 19.09
C GLY A 133 -3.99 8.02 18.05
N HIS A 134 -5.32 7.82 18.06
CA HIS A 134 -6.24 8.54 17.17
C HIS A 134 -6.13 10.07 17.34
N ARG A 135 -6.17 10.56 18.59
CA ARG A 135 -6.02 11.99 18.91
C ARG A 135 -4.67 12.57 18.47
N LEU A 136 -3.61 11.76 18.51
CA LEU A 136 -2.27 12.12 18.06
C LEU A 136 -2.08 11.98 16.53
N GLY A 137 -3.12 11.57 15.80
CA GLY A 137 -3.09 11.45 14.34
C GLY A 137 -2.45 10.16 13.84
N ALA A 138 -2.55 9.06 14.59
CA ALA A 138 -2.28 7.73 14.06
C ALA A 138 -3.22 7.42 12.89
N ALA A 139 -2.65 6.89 11.81
CA ALA A 139 -3.38 6.53 10.60
C ALA A 139 -3.94 5.09 10.65
N GLY A 140 -3.61 4.34 11.70
CA GLY A 140 -4.02 2.96 11.90
C GLY A 140 -3.24 2.31 13.04
N LEU A 141 -3.50 1.02 13.25
CA LEU A 141 -2.83 0.17 14.24
C LEU A 141 -1.99 -0.89 13.52
N LYS A 142 -0.72 -1.02 13.89
CA LYS A 142 0.13 -2.16 13.50
C LYS A 142 0.13 -3.18 14.62
N GLU A 143 -0.25 -4.41 14.30
CA GLU A 143 0.02 -5.58 15.15
C GLU A 143 1.04 -6.49 14.48
N TYR A 144 1.99 -6.98 15.28
CA TYR A 144 3.13 -7.77 14.82
C TYR A 144 2.92 -9.25 15.14
N LYS A 145 3.65 -10.12 14.43
CA LYS A 145 3.64 -11.58 14.66
C LYS A 145 3.99 -12.02 16.09
N ARG A 146 4.48 -11.11 16.94
CA ARG A 146 4.67 -11.37 18.38
C ARG A 146 3.37 -11.81 19.06
N LEU A 147 2.23 -11.28 18.62
CA LEU A 147 0.92 -11.78 19.01
C LEU A 147 0.71 -13.17 18.39
N GLY A 148 0.55 -14.19 19.22
CA GLY A 148 0.42 -15.57 18.77
C GLY A 148 1.74 -16.33 18.55
N LEU A 149 2.93 -15.70 18.65
CA LEU A 149 4.22 -16.43 18.59
C LEU A 149 5.15 -16.18 19.78
N TYR A 150 5.10 -15.00 20.41
CA TYR A 150 6.08 -14.62 21.44
C TYR A 150 5.46 -14.05 22.71
N LEU A 151 4.38 -13.29 22.62
CA LEU A 151 3.74 -12.67 23.78
C LEU A 151 3.12 -13.74 24.68
N ARG A 152 3.43 -13.68 25.97
CA ARG A 152 2.96 -14.64 26.98
C ARG A 152 2.36 -13.92 28.18
N ASP A 153 1.38 -14.55 28.81
CA ASP A 153 0.85 -14.13 30.10
C ASP A 153 1.81 -14.48 31.25
N LYS A 154 1.50 -14.06 32.49
CA LYS A 154 2.29 -14.39 33.69
C LYS A 154 2.35 -15.90 33.99
N ALA A 155 1.41 -16.70 33.48
CA ALA A 155 1.42 -18.16 33.60
C ALA A 155 2.26 -18.85 32.50
N GLY A 156 2.82 -18.10 31.55
CA GLY A 156 3.63 -18.61 30.45
C GLY A 156 2.81 -19.07 29.23
N ASN A 157 1.49 -18.93 29.25
CA ASN A 157 0.64 -19.25 28.11
C ASN A 157 0.81 -18.21 27.02
N LEU A 158 0.76 -18.67 25.77
CA LEU A 158 0.85 -17.80 24.62
C LEU A 158 -0.44 -16.97 24.47
N ILE A 159 -0.29 -15.66 24.34
CA ILE A 159 -1.41 -14.76 24.06
C ILE A 159 -1.83 -14.96 22.60
N ARG A 160 -3.05 -15.43 22.39
CA ARG A 160 -3.58 -15.77 21.06
C ARG A 160 -4.09 -14.53 20.33
N PRO A 161 -4.04 -14.49 18.99
CA PRO A 161 -4.62 -13.39 18.21
C PRO A 161 -6.11 -13.17 18.49
N ASP A 162 -6.84 -14.24 18.78
CA ASP A 162 -8.28 -14.23 19.02
C ASP A 162 -8.69 -14.13 20.50
N ASP A 163 -7.77 -13.78 21.39
CA ASP A 163 -8.09 -13.62 22.80
C ASP A 163 -9.16 -12.52 23.02
N PRO A 164 -10.27 -12.81 23.73
CA PRO A 164 -11.36 -11.85 23.95
C PRO A 164 -10.94 -10.54 24.64
N LYS A 165 -9.82 -10.50 25.38
CA LYS A 165 -9.31 -9.24 25.95
C LYS A 165 -8.97 -8.19 24.89
N LEU A 166 -8.71 -8.61 23.65
CA LEU A 166 -8.40 -7.70 22.55
C LEU A 166 -9.64 -7.25 21.77
N ASP A 167 -10.81 -7.86 21.97
CA ASP A 167 -12.03 -7.48 21.25
C ASP A 167 -12.40 -5.99 21.40
N PRO A 168 -12.30 -5.37 22.60
CA PRO A 168 -12.54 -3.94 22.74
C PRO A 168 -11.59 -3.07 21.92
N VAL A 169 -10.33 -3.49 21.75
CA VAL A 169 -9.32 -2.79 20.94
C VAL A 169 -9.73 -2.80 19.47
N TRP A 170 -10.01 -3.98 18.93
CA TRP A 170 -10.42 -4.15 17.53
C TRP A 170 -11.70 -3.40 17.21
N LYS A 171 -12.68 -3.46 18.11
CA LYS A 171 -13.92 -2.71 17.99
C LYS A 171 -13.65 -1.21 17.98
N ARG A 172 -12.79 -0.71 18.88
CA ARG A 172 -12.51 0.73 18.97
C ARG A 172 -11.81 1.26 17.72
N CYS A 173 -10.90 0.48 17.12
CA CYS A 173 -10.32 0.79 15.82
C CYS A 173 -11.41 1.01 14.76
N GLY A 174 -12.39 0.10 14.66
CA GLY A 174 -13.52 0.24 13.73
C GLY A 174 -14.40 1.46 14.01
N ASP A 175 -14.74 1.72 15.27
CA ASP A 175 -15.55 2.88 15.66
C ASP A 175 -14.89 4.21 15.28
N LEU A 176 -13.55 4.29 15.35
CA LEU A 176 -12.77 5.47 14.98
C LEU A 176 -12.41 5.50 13.47
N GLY A 177 -12.65 4.41 12.75
CA GLY A 177 -12.23 4.23 11.36
C GLY A 177 -10.71 4.13 11.20
N LEU A 178 -10.02 3.58 12.20
CA LEU A 178 -8.61 3.23 12.13
C LEU A 178 -8.47 1.80 11.56
N PRO A 179 -7.84 1.61 10.40
CA PRO A 179 -7.52 0.28 9.90
C PRO A 179 -6.47 -0.42 10.77
N VAL A 180 -6.50 -1.76 10.76
CA VAL A 180 -5.55 -2.60 11.50
C VAL A 180 -4.69 -3.38 10.50
N SER A 181 -3.41 -3.05 10.40
CA SER A 181 -2.42 -3.87 9.69
C SER A 181 -1.90 -4.94 10.64
N ILE A 182 -2.28 -6.20 10.42
CA ILE A 182 -2.01 -7.30 11.36
C ILE A 182 -1.20 -8.41 10.70
N HIS A 183 -0.05 -8.69 11.32
CA HIS A 183 0.84 -9.78 10.97
C HIS A 183 0.62 -10.93 11.94
N VAL A 184 0.15 -12.06 11.43
CA VAL A 184 0.08 -13.33 12.17
C VAL A 184 0.81 -14.40 11.38
N ALA A 185 1.40 -15.36 12.10
CA ALA A 185 2.24 -16.39 11.49
C ALA A 185 3.40 -15.80 10.65
N ASP A 186 3.91 -16.60 9.74
CA ASP A 186 5.03 -16.32 8.84
C ASP A 186 5.00 -17.35 7.71
N PRO A 187 5.98 -17.37 6.77
CA PRO A 187 5.97 -18.34 5.67
C PRO A 187 5.78 -19.76 6.17
N LYS A 188 4.96 -20.56 5.46
CA LYS A 188 4.61 -21.94 5.86
C LYS A 188 5.85 -22.80 6.10
N ALA A 189 6.89 -22.57 5.30
CA ALA A 189 8.18 -23.23 5.40
C ALA A 189 8.87 -23.06 6.77
N PHE A 190 8.53 -22.03 7.55
CA PHE A 190 9.11 -21.81 8.88
C PHE A 190 8.62 -22.82 9.92
N TRP A 191 7.54 -23.54 9.64
CA TRP A 191 7.05 -24.68 10.44
C TRP A 191 7.58 -26.03 9.94
N LEU A 192 8.24 -26.08 8.78
CA LEU A 192 8.84 -27.30 8.24
C LEU A 192 10.19 -27.59 8.92
N PRO A 193 10.77 -28.79 8.77
CA PRO A 193 12.03 -29.14 9.42
C PRO A 193 13.15 -28.12 9.21
N TYR A 194 13.90 -27.81 10.27
CA TYR A 194 15.03 -26.87 10.24
C TYR A 194 16.29 -27.53 9.67
N ASN A 195 16.37 -27.64 8.35
CA ASN A 195 17.53 -28.19 7.65
C ASN A 195 17.63 -27.65 6.20
N GLU A 196 18.69 -28.04 5.51
CA GLU A 196 19.00 -27.63 4.14
C GLU A 196 17.96 -28.01 3.07
N ARG A 197 17.01 -28.92 3.39
CA ARG A 197 15.91 -29.27 2.48
C ARG A 197 14.73 -28.30 2.60
N ASN A 198 14.75 -27.38 3.56
CA ASN A 198 13.76 -26.34 3.70
C ASN A 198 13.95 -25.30 2.57
N GLU A 199 12.90 -24.98 1.81
CA GLU A 199 13.00 -24.03 0.69
C GLU A 199 13.41 -22.61 1.14
N ARG A 200 13.22 -22.28 2.42
CA ARG A 200 13.63 -21.02 3.05
C ARG A 200 14.93 -21.14 3.85
N TRP A 201 15.74 -22.18 3.60
CA TRP A 201 16.91 -22.47 4.42
C TRP A 201 17.90 -21.30 4.54
N LYS A 202 18.15 -20.54 3.47
CA LYS A 202 19.04 -19.38 3.52
C LYS A 202 18.57 -18.34 4.54
N GLU A 203 17.29 -18.02 4.52
CA GLU A 203 16.67 -17.08 5.45
C GLU A 203 16.64 -17.63 6.88
N LEU A 204 16.22 -18.89 7.06
CA LEU A 204 16.13 -19.52 8.37
C LEU A 204 17.50 -19.72 9.03
N LYS A 205 18.54 -19.99 8.24
CA LYS A 205 19.92 -20.13 8.72
C LYS A 205 20.44 -18.82 9.32
N ASP A 206 20.12 -17.69 8.69
CA ASP A 206 20.49 -16.36 9.16
C ASP A 206 19.57 -15.90 10.32
N HIS A 207 18.33 -16.40 10.39
CA HIS A 207 17.33 -16.05 11.40
C HIS A 207 16.74 -17.27 12.11
N LYS A 208 17.56 -17.99 12.88
CA LYS A 208 17.11 -19.21 13.59
C LYS A 208 15.86 -19.01 14.47
N SER A 209 15.66 -17.82 15.03
CA SER A 209 14.49 -17.48 15.85
C SER A 209 13.16 -17.41 15.07
N TRP A 210 13.23 -17.46 13.73
CA TRP A 210 12.06 -17.52 12.85
C TRP A 210 11.64 -18.95 12.53
N TRP A 211 12.34 -19.97 13.04
CA TRP A 211 11.87 -21.34 12.94
C TRP A 211 10.85 -21.68 14.02
N PHE A 212 9.66 -22.08 13.60
CA PHE A 212 8.49 -22.34 14.45
C PHE A 212 8.05 -23.81 14.45
N GLY A 213 8.88 -24.73 13.94
CA GLY A 213 8.56 -26.15 13.88
C GLY A 213 8.60 -26.92 15.21
N ASP A 214 8.99 -26.27 16.33
CA ASP A 214 8.92 -26.87 17.67
C ASP A 214 7.47 -26.82 18.19
N THR A 215 6.72 -27.92 17.98
CA THR A 215 5.30 -28.05 18.34
C THR A 215 5.04 -27.98 19.84
N ASN A 216 6.06 -28.09 20.69
CA ASN A 216 5.91 -27.87 22.14
C ASN A 216 5.93 -26.38 22.50
N LYS A 217 6.36 -25.50 21.59
CA LYS A 217 6.51 -24.06 21.82
C LYS A 217 5.57 -23.20 21.01
N PHE A 218 5.29 -23.61 19.77
CA PHE A 218 4.54 -22.82 18.80
C PHE A 218 3.27 -23.55 18.35
N PRO A 219 2.17 -22.80 18.13
CA PRO A 219 0.96 -23.36 17.59
C PRO A 219 1.15 -23.79 16.12
N PRO A 220 0.30 -24.69 15.61
CA PRO A 220 0.25 -24.99 14.19
C PRO A 220 0.04 -23.73 13.35
N TRP A 221 0.69 -23.66 12.19
CA TRP A 221 0.61 -22.52 11.28
C TRP A 221 -0.82 -22.13 10.92
N LYS A 222 -1.68 -23.11 10.60
CA LYS A 222 -3.07 -22.85 10.20
C LYS A 222 -3.92 -22.32 11.36
N ASP A 223 -3.63 -22.73 12.58
CA ASP A 223 -4.37 -22.28 13.76
C ASP A 223 -4.19 -20.78 14.00
N LEU A 224 -3.03 -20.21 13.67
CA LEU A 224 -2.78 -18.77 13.74
C LEU A 224 -3.63 -18.01 12.73
N LEU A 225 -3.69 -18.49 11.49
CA LEU A 225 -4.50 -17.88 10.42
C LEU A 225 -5.99 -17.92 10.76
N GLU A 226 -6.49 -19.07 11.21
CA GLU A 226 -7.91 -19.19 11.59
C GLU A 226 -8.24 -18.42 12.88
N SER A 227 -7.26 -18.21 13.77
CA SER A 227 -7.45 -17.31 14.92
C SER A 227 -7.68 -15.88 14.44
N LEU A 228 -6.91 -15.39 13.47
CA LEU A 228 -7.17 -14.08 12.89
C LEU A 228 -8.53 -14.02 12.16
N ASN A 229 -8.92 -15.04 11.40
CA ASN A 229 -10.24 -15.06 10.75
C ASN A 229 -11.39 -14.88 11.77
N ARG A 230 -11.33 -15.53 12.94
CA ARG A 230 -12.32 -15.35 14.02
C ARG A 230 -12.37 -13.92 14.56
N VAL A 231 -11.24 -13.21 14.59
CA VAL A 231 -11.22 -11.78 14.95
C VAL A 231 -11.94 -10.97 13.87
N ILE A 232 -11.60 -11.20 12.60
CA ILE A 232 -12.18 -10.46 11.47
C ILE A 232 -13.70 -10.65 11.40
N GLU A 233 -14.19 -11.87 11.64
CA GLU A 233 -15.63 -12.20 11.71
C GLU A 233 -16.36 -11.47 12.86
N ARG A 234 -15.75 -11.39 14.04
CA ARG A 234 -16.33 -10.70 15.20
C ARG A 234 -16.40 -9.19 15.05
N HIS A 235 -15.55 -8.60 14.20
CA HIS A 235 -15.37 -7.15 14.07
C HIS A 235 -15.67 -6.63 12.66
N PRO A 236 -16.90 -6.79 12.14
CA PRO A 236 -17.23 -6.47 10.74
C PRO A 236 -17.14 -4.98 10.39
N LYS A 237 -17.07 -4.09 11.39
CA LYS A 237 -16.88 -2.63 11.21
C LYS A 237 -15.41 -2.21 11.16
N THR A 238 -14.49 -3.12 11.46
CA THR A 238 -13.05 -2.85 11.48
C THR A 238 -12.43 -3.44 10.22
N THR A 239 -11.72 -2.61 9.46
CA THR A 239 -10.96 -3.08 8.29
C THR A 239 -9.61 -3.60 8.72
N PHE A 240 -9.32 -4.85 8.36
CA PHE A 240 -8.04 -5.51 8.64
C PHE A 240 -7.23 -5.63 7.36
N VAL A 241 -6.04 -5.04 7.32
CA VAL A 241 -5.03 -5.34 6.31
C VAL A 241 -4.20 -6.51 6.82
N CYS A 242 -4.53 -7.70 6.34
CA CYS A 242 -3.78 -8.91 6.61
C CYS A 242 -2.52 -8.87 5.74
N VAL A 243 -1.43 -8.39 6.35
CA VAL A 243 -0.18 -8.14 5.64
C VAL A 243 0.44 -9.43 5.09
N HIS A 244 1.42 -9.32 4.21
CA HIS A 244 2.09 -10.47 3.60
C HIS A 244 1.10 -11.36 2.83
N PHE A 245 0.24 -10.74 2.02
CA PHE A 245 -0.77 -11.38 1.19
C PHE A 245 -1.76 -12.26 1.99
N ALA A 246 -2.54 -11.60 2.84
CA ALA A 246 -3.46 -12.24 3.79
C ALA A 246 -2.78 -13.20 4.76
N ASN A 247 -1.52 -12.94 5.12
CA ASN A 247 -0.64 -13.80 5.91
C ASN A 247 -0.43 -15.22 5.32
N ASN A 248 -0.77 -15.46 4.05
CA ASN A 248 -0.77 -16.80 3.45
C ASN A 248 -0.49 -16.76 1.93
N ALA A 249 0.72 -16.34 1.55
CA ALA A 249 1.11 -16.25 0.15
C ALA A 249 1.26 -17.61 -0.56
N GLU A 250 1.41 -18.68 0.20
CA GLU A 250 1.64 -20.05 -0.28
C GLU A 250 0.34 -20.72 -0.78
N GLU A 251 -0.82 -20.39 -0.21
CA GLU A 251 -2.10 -21.06 -0.51
C GLU A 251 -3.12 -20.08 -1.11
N LEU A 252 -3.00 -19.77 -2.41
CA LEU A 252 -3.85 -18.75 -3.06
C LEU A 252 -5.35 -19.07 -3.04
N GLU A 253 -5.77 -20.35 -3.05
CA GLU A 253 -7.20 -20.70 -2.90
C GLU A 253 -7.73 -20.32 -1.52
N TRP A 254 -6.90 -20.46 -0.49
CA TRP A 254 -7.30 -20.06 0.85
C TRP A 254 -7.44 -18.54 0.93
N VAL A 255 -6.50 -17.80 0.33
CA VAL A 255 -6.58 -16.32 0.26
C VAL A 255 -7.82 -15.88 -0.50
N ASP A 256 -8.09 -16.48 -1.66
CA ASP A 256 -9.28 -16.19 -2.47
C ASP A 256 -10.58 -16.40 -1.66
N ALA A 257 -10.70 -17.54 -0.98
CA ALA A 257 -11.85 -17.86 -0.15
C ALA A 257 -11.97 -16.97 1.10
N ALA A 258 -10.85 -16.57 1.71
CA ALA A 258 -10.85 -15.69 2.87
C ALA A 258 -11.31 -14.27 2.49
N LEU A 259 -10.84 -13.74 1.37
CA LEU A 259 -11.27 -12.42 0.86
C LEU A 259 -12.76 -12.43 0.45
N ASP A 260 -13.27 -13.53 -0.12
CA ASP A 260 -14.71 -13.69 -0.40
C ASP A 260 -15.56 -13.69 0.88
N ARG A 261 -15.09 -14.39 1.92
CA ARG A 261 -15.84 -14.56 3.18
C ARG A 261 -15.86 -13.30 4.04
N HIS A 262 -14.79 -12.50 3.98
CA HIS A 262 -14.55 -11.40 4.91
C HIS A 262 -14.51 -10.05 4.18
N PRO A 263 -15.66 -9.35 4.03
CA PRO A 263 -15.72 -8.06 3.33
C PRO A 263 -14.94 -6.94 4.04
N ASN A 264 -14.44 -7.18 5.24
CA ASN A 264 -13.57 -6.28 6.00
C ASN A 264 -12.09 -6.73 6.02
N MET A 265 -11.70 -7.76 5.28
CA MET A 265 -10.30 -8.19 5.08
C MET A 265 -9.68 -7.60 3.80
N MET A 266 -8.47 -7.05 3.89
CA MET A 266 -7.63 -6.62 2.76
C MET A 266 -6.28 -7.35 2.85
N ALA A 267 -5.53 -7.35 1.74
CA ALA A 267 -4.21 -7.96 1.65
C ALA A 267 -3.20 -6.97 1.05
N ASP A 268 -1.96 -6.95 1.57
CA ASP A 268 -0.86 -6.25 0.91
C ASP A 268 0.11 -7.23 0.20
N LEU A 269 1.10 -6.70 -0.50
CA LEU A 269 2.12 -7.48 -1.22
C LEU A 269 3.43 -7.66 -0.44
N ALA A 270 3.51 -7.11 0.77
CA ALA A 270 4.73 -6.79 1.47
C ALA A 270 5.59 -8.05 1.70
N ALA A 271 6.86 -8.02 1.26
CA ALA A 271 7.80 -9.14 1.33
C ALA A 271 7.31 -10.50 0.78
N ARG A 272 6.25 -10.54 -0.05
CA ARG A 272 5.65 -11.80 -0.52
C ARG A 272 5.53 -11.96 -2.02
N ILE A 273 5.89 -10.96 -2.82
CA ILE A 273 5.98 -11.15 -4.29
C ILE A 273 6.85 -12.36 -4.68
N PRO A 274 7.98 -12.67 -4.03
CA PRO A 274 8.72 -13.91 -4.33
C PRO A 274 7.86 -15.17 -4.22
N GLU A 275 7.04 -15.29 -3.17
CA GLU A 275 6.17 -16.46 -2.96
C GLU A 275 4.92 -16.44 -3.86
N ILE A 276 4.30 -15.27 -4.07
CA ILE A 276 3.13 -15.16 -4.95
C ILE A 276 3.55 -15.41 -6.41
N GLY A 277 4.71 -14.89 -6.80
CA GLY A 277 5.19 -14.83 -8.18
C GLY A 277 5.64 -16.17 -8.75
N ARG A 278 5.83 -17.22 -7.92
CA ARG A 278 6.17 -18.58 -8.36
C ARG A 278 4.95 -19.44 -8.74
N HIS A 279 3.74 -18.99 -8.41
CA HIS A 279 2.51 -19.64 -8.84
C HIS A 279 2.24 -19.40 -10.33
N ASP A 280 1.28 -20.13 -10.92
CA ASP A 280 0.82 -19.87 -12.29
C ASP A 280 0.37 -18.40 -12.43
N PRO A 281 1.06 -17.58 -13.27
CA PRO A 281 0.75 -16.16 -13.38
C PRO A 281 -0.67 -15.90 -13.90
N ARG A 282 -1.30 -16.85 -14.61
CA ARG A 282 -2.70 -16.73 -15.02
C ARG A 282 -3.64 -16.84 -13.83
N ARG A 283 -3.34 -17.72 -12.87
CA ARG A 283 -4.12 -17.89 -11.63
C ARG A 283 -3.95 -16.70 -10.71
N VAL A 284 -2.71 -16.24 -10.50
CA VAL A 284 -2.44 -15.03 -9.71
C VAL A 284 -3.16 -13.83 -10.32
N ARG A 285 -3.04 -13.63 -11.63
CA ARG A 285 -3.75 -12.54 -12.33
C ARG A 285 -5.26 -12.59 -12.08
N ARG A 286 -5.91 -13.77 -12.19
CA ARG A 286 -7.36 -13.89 -11.95
C ARG A 286 -7.74 -13.47 -10.53
N LEU A 287 -6.97 -13.89 -9.52
CA LEU A 287 -7.19 -13.49 -8.13
C LEU A 287 -7.09 -11.96 -7.98
N PHE A 288 -6.04 -11.35 -8.55
CA PHE A 288 -5.84 -9.90 -8.49
C PHE A 288 -6.96 -9.12 -9.19
N LEU A 289 -7.47 -9.61 -10.32
CA LEU A 289 -8.60 -8.98 -11.02
C LEU A 289 -9.91 -9.09 -10.22
N LYS A 290 -10.14 -10.24 -9.58
CA LYS A 290 -11.32 -10.50 -8.73
C LYS A 290 -11.32 -9.61 -7.49
N HIS A 291 -10.18 -9.52 -6.79
CA HIS A 291 -10.03 -8.83 -5.52
C HIS A 291 -9.32 -7.47 -5.64
N GLN A 292 -9.39 -6.84 -6.81
CA GLN A 292 -8.66 -5.61 -7.14
C GLN A 292 -8.89 -4.44 -6.17
N ASP A 293 -10.05 -4.39 -5.51
CA ASP A 293 -10.41 -3.34 -4.54
C ASP A 293 -9.96 -3.67 -3.11
N ARG A 294 -9.33 -4.83 -2.88
CA ARG A 294 -8.90 -5.35 -1.57
C ARG A 294 -7.41 -5.63 -1.48
N ILE A 295 -6.67 -5.42 -2.57
CA ILE A 295 -5.22 -5.62 -2.63
C ILE A 295 -4.51 -4.26 -2.61
N LEU A 296 -3.51 -4.12 -1.75
CA LEU A 296 -2.79 -2.89 -1.49
C LEU A 296 -1.31 -3.05 -1.86
N PHE A 297 -0.73 -2.04 -2.49
CA PHE A 297 0.71 -2.00 -2.66
C PHE A 297 1.40 -1.84 -1.31
N GLY A 298 2.36 -2.71 -1.04
CA GLY A 298 3.15 -2.74 0.18
C GLY A 298 4.43 -3.51 -0.09
N THR A 299 5.57 -3.07 0.43
CA THR A 299 6.86 -3.70 0.09
C THR A 299 7.57 -4.38 1.24
N ASP A 300 7.31 -3.96 2.48
CA ASP A 300 8.15 -4.25 3.65
C ASP A 300 9.59 -3.75 3.45
N PHE A 301 9.76 -2.66 2.70
CA PHE A 301 11.03 -1.97 2.58
C PHE A 301 11.37 -1.28 3.91
N GLN A 302 12.61 -1.44 4.37
CA GLN A 302 13.01 -0.93 5.68
C GLN A 302 14.25 -0.05 5.59
N VAL A 303 14.18 1.09 6.26
CA VAL A 303 15.27 2.08 6.33
C VAL A 303 15.67 2.27 7.79
N TYR A 304 16.72 1.57 8.18
CA TYR A 304 17.37 1.73 9.48
C TYR A 304 18.85 2.09 9.26
N ASN A 305 19.73 1.67 10.18
CA ASN A 305 21.18 1.74 9.97
C ASN A 305 21.65 0.93 8.75
N ARG A 306 20.81 -0.02 8.31
CA ARG A 306 20.95 -0.80 7.10
C ARG A 306 19.61 -0.80 6.35
N LEU A 307 19.67 -0.86 5.01
CA LEU A 307 18.48 -1.10 4.19
C LEU A 307 18.10 -2.59 4.22
N ILE A 308 16.81 -2.85 4.20
CA ILE A 308 16.25 -4.21 4.11
C ILE A 308 15.24 -4.22 2.97
N LEU A 309 15.42 -5.15 2.03
CA LEU A 309 14.63 -5.27 0.80
C LEU A 309 13.55 -6.35 0.96
N GLY A 310 12.69 -6.20 1.97
CA GLY A 310 11.63 -7.16 2.34
C GLY A 310 12.08 -8.33 3.21
N SER A 311 13.37 -8.68 3.23
CA SER A 311 13.95 -9.59 4.23
C SER A 311 15.43 -9.28 4.43
N SER A 312 15.93 -9.49 5.65
CA SER A 312 17.33 -9.22 6.00
C SER A 312 18.15 -10.51 5.93
N GLY A 313 19.47 -10.38 5.79
CA GLY A 313 20.40 -11.50 5.77
C GLY A 313 21.81 -11.06 6.16
N ASN A 314 22.74 -12.01 6.23
CA ASN A 314 24.14 -11.74 6.59
C ASN A 314 24.99 -11.18 5.44
N GLU A 315 24.41 -11.04 4.25
CA GLU A 315 25.03 -10.38 3.09
C GLU A 315 25.36 -8.90 3.38
N PRO A 316 26.22 -8.24 2.58
CA PRO A 316 26.46 -6.81 2.70
C PRO A 316 25.16 -5.98 2.67
N PRO A 317 25.12 -4.82 3.38
CA PRO A 317 23.99 -3.91 3.32
C PRO A 317 23.67 -3.47 1.88
N PRO A 318 22.40 -3.56 1.43
CA PRO A 318 21.96 -3.00 0.15
C PRO A 318 22.24 -1.50 0.05
N THR A 319 22.53 -1.05 -1.16
CA THR A 319 22.72 0.36 -1.51
C THR A 319 21.39 1.03 -1.89
N ASP A 320 21.39 2.35 -2.07
CA ASP A 320 20.21 3.07 -2.56
C ASP A 320 19.85 2.64 -4.00
N ALA A 321 20.86 2.31 -4.83
CA ALA A 321 20.63 1.78 -6.18
C ALA A 321 19.99 0.38 -6.15
N ASP A 322 20.34 -0.47 -5.18
CA ASP A 322 19.67 -1.76 -4.98
C ASP A 322 18.20 -1.57 -4.56
N ALA A 323 17.90 -0.53 -3.79
CA ALA A 323 16.53 -0.16 -3.46
C ALA A 323 15.75 0.26 -4.71
N GLU A 324 16.32 1.10 -5.58
CA GLU A 324 15.68 1.45 -6.86
C GLU A 324 15.40 0.21 -7.72
N LEU A 325 16.36 -0.73 -7.81
CA LEU A 325 16.16 -1.99 -8.51
C LEU A 325 15.08 -2.87 -7.85
N PHE A 326 15.01 -2.88 -6.52
CA PHE A 326 13.97 -3.58 -5.77
C PHE A 326 12.57 -3.07 -6.16
N PHE A 327 12.35 -1.76 -6.21
CA PHE A 327 11.08 -1.17 -6.67
C PHE A 327 10.84 -1.41 -8.16
N ALA A 328 11.86 -1.28 -9.01
CA ALA A 328 11.75 -1.58 -10.44
C ALA A 328 11.27 -3.02 -10.70
N LYS A 329 11.72 -3.98 -9.89
CA LYS A 329 11.24 -5.37 -9.94
C LYS A 329 9.78 -5.51 -9.49
N HIS A 330 9.29 -4.70 -8.54
CA HIS A 330 7.86 -4.67 -8.19
C HIS A 330 7.02 -4.20 -9.38
N TRP A 331 7.41 -3.10 -10.01
CA TRP A 331 6.74 -2.56 -11.20
C TRP A 331 6.76 -3.60 -12.32
N ARG A 332 7.92 -4.20 -12.60
CA ARG A 332 8.06 -5.27 -13.59
C ARG A 332 7.11 -6.44 -13.33
N TRP A 333 6.97 -6.87 -12.08
CA TRP A 333 6.11 -8.00 -11.72
C TRP A 333 4.62 -7.69 -11.95
N LEU A 334 4.17 -6.49 -11.59
CA LEU A 334 2.78 -6.08 -11.73
C LEU A 334 2.42 -5.72 -13.18
N GLU A 335 3.31 -5.07 -13.91
CA GLU A 335 2.99 -4.35 -15.16
C GLU A 335 3.29 -5.16 -16.43
N THR A 336 4.24 -6.10 -16.39
CA THR A 336 4.68 -6.85 -17.59
C THR A 336 4.13 -8.28 -17.62
N ARG A 337 4.39 -8.98 -18.71
CA ARG A 337 4.07 -10.42 -18.85
C ARG A 337 5.33 -11.29 -18.85
N ASP A 338 6.43 -10.77 -18.31
CA ASP A 338 7.71 -11.46 -18.26
C ASP A 338 7.59 -12.76 -17.47
N ARG A 339 8.44 -13.72 -17.82
CA ARG A 339 8.42 -15.07 -17.27
C ARG A 339 9.80 -15.42 -16.73
N ASP A 340 9.79 -16.27 -15.71
CA ASP A 340 10.96 -17.00 -15.22
C ASP A 340 12.20 -16.12 -14.94
N TRP A 341 12.01 -15.04 -14.18
CA TRP A 341 13.08 -14.10 -13.83
C TRP A 341 13.31 -14.02 -12.30
N ALA A 342 14.51 -13.58 -11.91
CA ALA A 342 14.92 -13.56 -10.50
C ALA A 342 14.19 -12.47 -9.69
N HIS A 343 13.56 -12.86 -8.58
CA HIS A 343 12.81 -11.94 -7.73
C HIS A 343 13.70 -10.93 -6.99
N MET A 344 13.05 -10.01 -6.27
CA MET A 344 13.68 -8.86 -5.62
C MET A 344 14.32 -9.14 -4.27
N THR A 345 14.03 -10.28 -3.65
CA THR A 345 14.56 -10.63 -2.31
C THR A 345 15.23 -12.01 -2.30
N PRO A 346 16.45 -12.18 -2.85
CA PRO A 346 17.08 -13.49 -3.09
C PRO A 346 17.19 -14.42 -1.87
N ILE A 347 17.34 -13.88 -0.66
CA ILE A 347 17.43 -14.71 0.55
C ILE A 347 16.17 -15.55 0.82
N GLN A 348 15.04 -15.13 0.24
CA GLN A 348 13.76 -15.80 0.36
C GLN A 348 13.66 -17.10 -0.44
N GLY A 349 14.59 -17.38 -1.35
CA GLY A 349 14.53 -18.56 -2.20
C GLY A 349 15.27 -18.35 -3.52
N ASP A 350 15.65 -19.45 -4.16
CA ASP A 350 16.38 -19.44 -5.44
C ASP A 350 15.49 -19.69 -6.65
N TRP A 351 14.17 -19.66 -6.48
CA TRP A 351 13.23 -19.85 -7.57
C TRP A 351 13.02 -18.57 -8.38
N THR A 352 12.60 -18.74 -9.63
CA THR A 352 12.18 -17.64 -10.49
C THR A 352 10.72 -17.29 -10.28
N ILE A 353 10.34 -16.08 -10.68
CA ILE A 353 8.95 -15.61 -10.66
C ILE A 353 8.49 -15.16 -12.06
N SER A 354 7.17 -15.11 -12.23
CA SER A 354 6.51 -14.67 -13.46
C SER A 354 5.56 -13.49 -13.19
N SER A 355 5.64 -12.45 -14.03
CA SER A 355 4.84 -11.22 -13.93
C SER A 355 3.37 -11.42 -14.30
N ILE A 356 2.45 -10.62 -13.78
CA ILE A 356 1.00 -10.86 -13.95
C ILE A 356 0.31 -9.87 -14.90
N GLY A 357 1.00 -8.80 -15.31
CA GLY A 357 0.64 -7.90 -16.41
C GLY A 357 -0.70 -7.19 -16.25
N LEU A 358 -1.00 -6.69 -15.04
CA LEU A 358 -2.27 -6.07 -14.66
C LEU A 358 -2.61 -4.88 -15.56
N PRO A 359 -3.92 -4.68 -15.87
CA PRO A 359 -4.33 -3.54 -16.67
C PRO A 359 -4.25 -2.24 -15.83
N PRO A 360 -4.07 -1.06 -16.45
CA PRO A 360 -3.84 0.20 -15.75
C PRO A 360 -4.89 0.53 -14.68
N GLU A 361 -6.17 0.29 -14.93
CA GLU A 361 -7.24 0.57 -13.97
C GLU A 361 -7.13 -0.26 -12.68
N VAL A 362 -6.58 -1.47 -12.76
CA VAL A 362 -6.32 -2.33 -11.59
C VAL A 362 -5.02 -1.92 -10.90
N LEU A 363 -3.98 -1.61 -11.68
CA LEU A 363 -2.71 -1.10 -11.13
C LEU A 363 -2.94 0.16 -10.30
N ARG A 364 -3.77 1.09 -10.80
CA ARG A 364 -4.12 2.33 -10.12
C ARG A 364 -4.73 2.08 -8.73
N LYS A 365 -5.64 1.10 -8.64
CA LYS A 365 -6.27 0.70 -7.38
C LYS A 365 -5.27 0.17 -6.38
N ILE A 366 -4.43 -0.76 -6.81
CA ILE A 366 -3.41 -1.39 -5.97
C ILE A 366 -2.36 -0.36 -5.54
N TYR A 367 -1.90 0.49 -6.46
CA TYR A 367 -0.86 1.48 -6.18
C TYR A 367 -1.30 2.62 -5.29
N PHE A 368 -2.54 3.08 -5.35
CA PHE A 368 -2.95 4.19 -4.48
C PHE A 368 -4.46 4.36 -4.24
N ASP A 369 -5.39 4.00 -5.13
CA ASP A 369 -6.81 4.33 -4.84
C ASP A 369 -7.35 3.55 -3.63
N ASN A 370 -6.99 2.27 -3.47
CA ASN A 370 -7.40 1.47 -2.31
C ASN A 370 -6.83 2.03 -1.02
N ALA A 371 -5.54 2.37 -1.01
CA ALA A 371 -4.88 2.98 0.14
C ALA A 371 -5.47 4.35 0.49
N ARG A 372 -5.83 5.15 -0.52
CA ARG A 372 -6.46 6.47 -0.29
C ARG A 372 -7.85 6.36 0.32
N LYS A 373 -8.66 5.42 -0.16
CA LYS A 373 -9.97 5.13 0.45
C LYS A 373 -9.82 4.64 1.88
N LEU A 374 -8.88 3.73 2.12
CA LEU A 374 -8.59 3.18 3.45
C LEU A 374 -8.16 4.27 4.45
N LEU A 375 -7.36 5.24 3.99
CA LEU A 375 -6.70 6.24 4.84
C LEU A 375 -7.32 7.64 4.73
N VAL A 376 -8.51 7.78 4.14
CA VAL A 376 -9.11 9.09 3.82
C VAL A 376 -9.14 10.06 5.01
N ARG A 377 -9.35 9.55 6.24
CA ARG A 377 -9.41 10.35 7.47
C ARG A 377 -8.05 10.79 8.00
N SER A 378 -6.97 10.23 7.49
CA SER A 378 -5.60 10.43 7.96
C SER A 378 -4.68 11.02 6.90
N LEU A 379 -5.09 10.99 5.63
CA LEU A 379 -4.34 11.63 4.56
C LEU A 379 -4.25 13.14 4.78
N PRO A 380 -3.11 13.76 4.44
CA PRO A 380 -3.05 15.21 4.37
C PRO A 380 -4.09 15.71 3.36
N PRO A 381 -4.76 16.85 3.63
CA PRO A 381 -5.71 17.41 2.67
C PRO A 381 -4.97 17.76 1.36
N PRO A 382 -5.61 17.57 0.20
CA PRO A 382 -5.06 18.03 -1.07
C PRO A 382 -4.70 19.51 -0.97
N THR A 383 -3.44 19.84 -1.24
CA THR A 383 -2.97 21.23 -1.18
C THR A 383 -2.82 21.78 -2.59
N LEU A 384 -3.48 22.91 -2.85
CA LEU A 384 -3.35 23.67 -4.09
C LEU A 384 -2.54 24.93 -3.82
N ARG A 385 -1.41 25.10 -4.51
CA ARG A 385 -0.58 26.30 -4.40
C ARG A 385 -1.03 27.35 -5.41
N ALA A 386 -1.63 28.43 -4.92
CA ALA A 386 -2.01 29.55 -5.75
C ALA A 386 -0.79 30.44 -6.06
N ARG A 387 -0.58 30.77 -7.35
CA ARG A 387 0.49 31.69 -7.78
C ARG A 387 -0.01 33.14 -7.69
N ARG A 388 0.75 34.02 -7.02
CA ARG A 388 0.40 35.44 -6.93
C ARG A 388 0.53 36.11 -8.30
N ILE A 389 -0.44 36.94 -8.66
CA ILE A 389 -0.41 37.85 -9.80
C ILE A 389 -0.56 39.30 -9.33
N SER A 390 0.05 40.23 -10.07
CA SER A 390 0.07 41.66 -9.72
C SER A 390 -1.16 42.43 -10.19
N GLN A 391 -1.99 41.84 -11.06
CA GLN A 391 -3.17 42.48 -11.63
C GLN A 391 -4.35 41.51 -11.61
N ASP A 392 -5.56 42.05 -11.42
CA ASP A 392 -6.79 41.27 -11.48
C ASP A 392 -7.07 40.80 -12.91
N LEU A 393 -7.61 39.59 -13.04
CA LEU A 393 -8.06 39.05 -14.32
C LEU A 393 -9.54 39.41 -14.55
N PRO A 394 -9.96 39.69 -15.80
CA PRO A 394 -11.36 39.85 -16.13
C PRO A 394 -12.15 38.57 -15.81
N LEU A 395 -13.23 38.69 -15.02
CA LEU A 395 -14.12 37.56 -14.73
C LEU A 395 -14.95 37.17 -15.97
N GLY A 396 -15.17 35.87 -16.18
CA GLY A 396 -16.07 35.35 -17.22
C GLY A 396 -15.52 35.31 -18.65
N GLN A 397 -14.22 35.56 -18.86
CA GLN A 397 -13.59 35.40 -20.19
C GLN A 397 -12.81 34.08 -20.31
N PRO A 398 -12.74 33.47 -21.51
CA PRO A 398 -11.91 32.29 -21.76
C PRO A 398 -10.45 32.56 -21.42
N VAL A 399 -9.86 31.64 -20.67
CA VAL A 399 -8.48 31.71 -20.20
C VAL A 399 -7.52 31.54 -21.39
N ARG A 400 -7.08 32.66 -21.98
CA ARG A 400 -5.99 32.71 -22.97
C ARG A 400 -4.85 33.59 -22.44
N ASN A 401 -4.28 33.21 -21.31
CA ASN A 401 -3.25 34.00 -20.66
C ASN A 401 -2.11 33.10 -20.17
N SER A 402 -0.89 33.38 -20.63
CA SER A 402 0.36 32.68 -20.25
C SER A 402 0.61 32.66 -18.74
N LEU A 403 -0.07 33.52 -17.97
CA LEU A 403 -0.02 33.50 -16.50
C LEU A 403 -0.45 32.16 -15.88
N TRP A 404 -1.37 31.42 -16.51
CA TRP A 404 -1.80 30.12 -15.99
C TRP A 404 -0.75 29.03 -16.19
N GLU A 405 0.10 29.16 -17.21
CA GLU A 405 1.23 28.24 -17.43
C GLU A 405 2.26 28.32 -16.30
N LEU A 406 2.32 29.46 -15.58
CA LEU A 406 3.19 29.68 -14.43
C LEU A 406 2.65 29.09 -13.11
N ALA A 407 1.39 28.68 -13.07
CA ALA A 407 0.79 28.04 -11.89
C ALA A 407 0.95 26.52 -11.99
N GLU A 408 1.27 25.85 -10.88
CA GLU A 408 1.34 24.39 -10.87
C GLU A 408 -0.07 23.78 -10.88
N PRO A 409 -0.39 22.85 -11.81
CA PRO A 409 -1.67 22.17 -11.81
C PRO A 409 -1.73 21.12 -10.70
N VAL A 410 -2.91 20.96 -10.10
CA VAL A 410 -3.23 19.87 -9.17
C VAL A 410 -4.38 19.05 -9.75
N ARG A 411 -4.18 17.73 -9.84
CA ARG A 411 -5.24 16.81 -10.29
C ARG A 411 -6.24 16.59 -9.16
N ILE A 412 -7.51 16.83 -9.43
CA ILE A 412 -8.63 16.52 -8.54
C ILE A 412 -9.49 15.45 -9.20
N GLU A 413 -9.61 14.30 -8.54
CA GLU A 413 -10.38 13.15 -9.06
C GLU A 413 -11.00 12.30 -7.94
N GLN A 414 -11.01 12.83 -6.71
CA GLN A 414 -11.42 12.11 -5.51
C GLN A 414 -12.29 12.99 -4.63
N ARG A 415 -13.28 12.39 -3.97
CA ARG A 415 -14.08 13.06 -2.94
C ARG A 415 -13.29 13.14 -1.64
N ALA A 416 -13.23 14.34 -1.05
CA ALA A 416 -12.54 14.55 0.23
C ALA A 416 -13.21 13.83 1.42
N THR A 417 -14.51 13.52 1.32
CA THR A 417 -15.30 12.96 2.44
C THR A 417 -15.06 11.48 2.69
N ASP A 418 -14.87 10.70 1.62
CA ASP A 418 -14.80 9.24 1.67
C ASP A 418 -13.70 8.64 0.76
N GLY A 419 -12.91 9.49 0.10
CA GLY A 419 -11.78 9.08 -0.71
C GLY A 419 -12.19 8.38 -2.00
N GLU A 420 -13.49 8.38 -2.34
CA GLU A 420 -13.97 7.73 -3.54
C GLU A 420 -13.46 8.43 -4.79
N VAL A 421 -12.96 7.61 -5.71
CA VAL A 421 -12.29 8.05 -6.92
C VAL A 421 -13.27 8.02 -8.07
N ASN A 422 -13.40 9.13 -8.79
CA ASN A 422 -14.16 9.20 -10.02
C ASN A 422 -13.26 9.75 -11.15
N PRO A 423 -12.49 8.90 -11.82
CA PRO A 423 -11.55 9.34 -12.87
C PRO A 423 -12.26 10.05 -14.03
N ALA A 424 -13.53 9.73 -14.30
CA ALA A 424 -14.33 10.37 -15.34
C ALA A 424 -14.67 11.83 -15.03
N LEU A 425 -14.63 12.23 -13.76
CA LEU A 425 -14.75 13.61 -13.30
C LEU A 425 -13.39 14.23 -12.94
N GLY A 426 -12.29 13.54 -13.25
CA GLY A 426 -10.95 14.01 -12.96
C GLY A 426 -10.60 15.25 -13.79
N THR A 427 -10.28 16.36 -13.13
CA THR A 427 -9.88 17.63 -13.76
C THR A 427 -8.57 18.12 -13.17
N SER A 428 -7.79 18.84 -13.98
CA SER A 428 -6.62 19.55 -13.47
C SER A 428 -7.06 20.96 -13.07
N VAL A 429 -6.70 21.36 -11.86
CA VAL A 429 -7.03 22.69 -11.33
C VAL A 429 -5.75 23.48 -11.13
N ARG A 430 -5.71 24.69 -11.68
CA ARG A 430 -4.69 25.69 -11.38
C ARG A 430 -5.29 26.80 -10.53
N ALA A 431 -4.47 27.41 -9.69
CA ALA A 431 -4.87 28.56 -8.90
C ALA A 431 -3.94 29.76 -9.09
N LEU A 432 -4.54 30.93 -9.27
CA LEU A 432 -3.87 32.23 -9.18
C LEU A 432 -4.53 33.04 -8.07
N TRP A 433 -3.79 33.97 -7.46
CA TRP A 433 -4.39 34.91 -6.51
C TRP A 433 -3.86 36.33 -6.69
N SER A 434 -4.72 37.31 -6.48
CA SER A 434 -4.40 38.75 -6.40
C SER A 434 -4.81 39.29 -5.03
N GLU A 435 -4.58 40.58 -4.78
CA GLU A 435 -5.04 41.24 -3.54
C GLU A 435 -6.54 41.08 -3.27
N ARG A 436 -7.36 40.83 -4.31
CA ARG A 436 -8.82 40.85 -4.21
C ARG A 436 -9.48 39.51 -4.47
N TYR A 437 -8.84 38.61 -5.23
CA TYR A 437 -9.51 37.41 -5.73
C TYR A 437 -8.59 36.19 -5.72
N LEU A 438 -9.21 35.01 -5.51
CA LEU A 438 -8.66 33.71 -5.86
C LEU A 438 -9.31 33.26 -7.17
N TYR A 439 -8.48 32.96 -8.16
CA TYR A 439 -8.92 32.47 -9.47
C TYR A 439 -8.63 30.98 -9.56
N LEU A 440 -9.62 30.20 -10.02
CA LEU A 440 -9.47 28.78 -10.28
C LEU A 440 -9.74 28.52 -11.77
N ALA A 441 -8.82 27.81 -12.42
CA ALA A 441 -9.00 27.31 -13.78
C ALA A 441 -9.12 25.78 -13.72
N PHE A 442 -10.21 25.27 -14.30
CA PHE A 442 -10.47 23.84 -14.44
C PHE A 442 -10.20 23.46 -15.90
N GLU A 443 -9.33 22.48 -16.10
CA GLU A 443 -8.90 21.97 -17.41
C GLU A 443 -9.59 20.65 -17.78
#